data_AF-A0A5K0X3W5-F1
#
_entry.id   AF-A0A5K0X3W5-F1
#
_cell.length_a   1.000
_cell.length_b   1.000
_cell.length_c   1.000
_cell.angle_alpha   90.00
_cell.angle_beta   90.00
_cell.angle_gamma   90.00
#
_symmetry.space_group_name_H-M   'P 1'
#
loop_
_entity.id
_entity.type
_entity.pdbx_description
1 polymer ?
#
loop_
_entity_poly.entity_id
_entity_poly.type
_entity_poly.pdbx_seq_one_letter_code
_entity_poly.pdbx_strand_id
1 'polypeptide(L)'
;QFDNIYHTGNFIKSLQGVVRVVGRLPDDLSSVSPAVVNVPYEATPNFIEEDIRPALKRSAVVILGNFFVSRNKMKEEPLPELEALRCLVMYKALQFQPSVARLGDHIISRLREAGGSAGRHFVCIDLSTDGTIPKNCSSSREASELPKSRKCVDITVIGTLLVNFGFEDDTAIYLTQSRHDPNLEPLTNIFKNVHTK
;
A
#
# COMPACT_ATOMS: atom_id res chain seq x y z
N GLN A 1 7.84 11.71 8.83
CA GLN A 1 7.64 10.99 10.09
C GLN A 1 6.25 10.37 10.10
N PHE A 2 5.94 9.43 11.00
CA PHE A 2 4.68 8.67 10.98
C PHE A 2 3.44 9.59 11.05
N ASP A 3 3.51 10.59 11.92
CA ASP A 3 2.53 11.64 12.16
C ASP A 3 2.33 12.62 10.99
N ASN A 4 3.26 12.69 10.03
CA ASN A 4 3.04 13.46 8.80
C ASN A 4 2.00 12.81 7.87
N ILE A 5 1.81 11.49 7.99
CA ILE A 5 0.96 10.71 7.09
C ILE A 5 -0.28 10.23 7.84
N TYR A 6 -0.12 9.74 9.08
CA TYR A 6 -1.18 9.09 9.84
C TYR A 6 -1.62 9.90 11.05
N HIS A 7 -2.90 9.78 11.39
CA HIS A 7 -3.50 10.40 12.56
C HIS A 7 -3.09 9.64 13.84
N THR A 8 -2.00 10.06 14.48
CA THR A 8 -1.42 9.42 15.68
C THR A 8 -2.43 9.19 16.81
N GLY A 9 -3.31 10.18 17.09
CA GLY A 9 -4.34 10.04 18.13
C GLY A 9 -5.33 8.89 17.86
N ASN A 10 -5.78 8.73 16.62
CA ASN A 10 -6.64 7.62 16.21
C ASN A 10 -5.90 6.28 16.31
N PHE A 11 -4.62 6.26 15.90
CA PHE A 11 -3.80 5.05 15.98
C PHE A 11 -3.68 4.53 17.42
N ILE A 12 -3.32 5.41 18.36
CA ILE A 12 -3.22 5.06 19.79
C ILE A 12 -4.58 4.63 20.35
N LYS A 13 -5.64 5.41 20.08
CA LYS A 13 -6.99 5.12 20.57
C LYS A 13 -7.54 3.80 20.04
N SER A 14 -7.31 3.50 18.76
CA SER A 14 -7.83 2.28 18.11
C SER A 14 -7.20 1.00 18.65
N LEU A 15 -5.99 1.09 19.20
CA LEU A 15 -5.25 -0.04 19.77
C LEU A 15 -5.40 -0.15 21.28
N GLN A 16 -6.09 0.80 21.92
CA GLN A 16 -6.35 0.78 23.36
C GLN A 16 -7.10 -0.51 23.75
N GLY A 17 -6.59 -1.20 24.76
CA GLY A 17 -7.14 -2.48 25.23
C GLY A 17 -6.62 -3.71 24.47
N VAL A 18 -5.89 -3.52 23.36
CA VAL A 18 -5.23 -4.61 22.62
C VAL A 18 -3.72 -4.54 22.80
N VAL A 19 -3.12 -3.38 22.54
CA VAL A 19 -1.70 -3.14 22.75
C VAL A 19 -1.48 -1.71 23.25
N ARG A 20 -0.62 -1.54 24.25
CA ARG A 20 -0.29 -0.22 24.78
C ARG A 20 0.64 0.50 23.81
N VAL A 21 0.13 1.55 23.16
CA VAL A 21 0.90 2.46 22.32
C VAL A 21 0.98 3.82 22.99
N VAL A 22 2.18 4.42 23.00
CA VAL A 22 2.43 5.76 23.53
C VAL A 22 2.98 6.65 22.43
N GLY A 23 2.59 7.93 22.42
CA GLY A 23 3.05 8.90 21.40
C GLY A 23 4.47 9.42 21.63
N ARG A 24 4.97 9.31 22.87
CA ARG A 24 6.35 9.65 23.24
C ARG A 24 6.82 8.67 24.32
N LEU A 25 8.14 8.47 24.39
CA LEU A 25 8.72 7.69 25.47
C LEU A 25 8.36 8.35 26.82
N PRO A 26 7.91 7.58 27.83
CA PRO A 26 7.64 8.09 29.17
C PRO A 26 8.85 8.84 29.77
N ASP A 27 8.58 9.88 30.56
CA ASP A 27 9.63 10.78 31.08
C ASP A 27 10.64 10.05 31.98
N ASP A 28 10.19 9.04 32.73
CA ASP A 28 11.00 8.15 33.55
C ASP A 28 11.96 7.26 32.75
N LEU A 29 11.71 7.09 31.45
CA LEU A 29 12.56 6.32 30.54
C LEU A 29 13.36 7.22 29.59
N SER A 30 13.20 8.54 29.67
CA SER A 30 13.80 9.47 28.72
C SER A 30 15.33 9.55 28.80
N SER A 31 15.91 9.27 29.98
CA SER A 31 17.35 9.20 30.22
C SER A 31 17.97 7.81 30.01
N VAL A 32 17.15 6.80 29.68
CA VAL A 32 17.63 5.43 29.50
C VAL A 32 18.30 5.30 28.13
N SER A 33 19.53 4.77 28.11
CA SER A 33 20.21 4.48 26.85
C SER A 33 19.59 3.26 26.17
N PRO A 34 18.98 3.40 24.97
CA PRO A 34 18.30 2.29 24.31
C PRO A 34 19.31 1.31 23.71
N ALA A 35 18.98 0.02 23.74
CA ALA A 35 19.66 -0.97 22.91
C ALA A 35 19.11 -0.93 21.49
N VAL A 36 19.98 -0.95 20.49
CA VAL A 36 19.57 -1.10 19.08
C VAL A 36 19.69 -2.57 18.70
N VAL A 37 18.60 -3.17 18.21
CA VAL A 37 18.60 -4.53 17.68
C VAL A 37 18.22 -4.48 16.20
N ASN A 38 19.10 -4.97 15.33
CA ASN A 38 18.81 -5.05 13.91
C ASN A 38 17.89 -6.24 13.63
N VAL A 39 16.72 -5.96 13.07
CA VAL A 39 15.71 -6.99 12.81
C VAL A 39 15.98 -7.60 11.43
N PRO A 40 16.16 -8.93 11.33
CA PRO A 40 16.32 -9.58 10.03
C PRO A 40 15.03 -9.48 9.21
N TYR A 41 15.16 -9.54 7.88
CA TYR A 41 14.03 -9.42 6.95
C TYR A 41 12.93 -10.48 7.17
N GLU A 42 13.26 -11.65 7.74
CA GLU A 42 12.31 -12.70 8.11
C GLU A 42 12.38 -13.02 9.61
N ALA A 43 12.13 -12.02 10.47
CA ALA A 43 12.09 -12.24 11.90
C ALA A 43 11.02 -13.27 12.30
N THR A 44 11.42 -14.24 13.11
CA THR A 44 10.57 -15.31 13.64
C THR A 44 10.14 -15.01 15.08
N PRO A 45 9.14 -15.72 15.62
CA PRO A 45 8.84 -15.66 17.06
C PRO A 45 10.07 -15.96 17.93
N ASN A 46 10.93 -16.91 17.52
CA ASN A 46 12.16 -17.25 18.26
C ASN A 46 13.14 -16.06 18.31
N PHE A 47 13.28 -15.29 17.22
CA PHE A 47 14.11 -14.08 17.22
C PHE A 47 13.63 -13.06 18.27
N ILE A 48 12.31 -12.95 18.50
CA ILE A 48 11.77 -12.08 19.55
C ILE A 48 12.21 -12.59 20.94
N GLU A 49 12.15 -13.89 21.17
CA GLU A 49 12.52 -14.51 22.45
C GLU A 49 14.02 -14.50 22.73
N GLU A 50 14.84 -14.73 21.71
CA GLU A 50 16.30 -14.91 21.82
C GLU A 50 17.07 -13.58 21.71
N ASP A 51 16.60 -12.62 20.91
CA ASP A 51 17.33 -11.37 20.65
C ASP A 51 16.65 -10.15 21.28
N ILE A 52 15.33 -9.98 21.06
CA ILE A 52 14.60 -8.78 21.51
C ILE A 52 14.35 -8.82 23.02
N ARG A 53 13.82 -9.92 23.55
CA ARG A 53 13.49 -10.04 24.97
C ARG A 53 14.71 -9.84 25.87
N PRO A 54 15.90 -10.44 25.61
CA PRO A 54 17.07 -10.21 26.44
C PRO A 54 17.62 -8.79 26.32
N ALA A 55 17.51 -8.15 25.15
CA ALA A 55 17.85 -6.73 25.00
C ALA A 55 16.94 -5.84 25.84
N LEU A 56 15.62 -6.11 25.84
CA LEU A 56 14.64 -5.37 26.61
C LEU A 56 14.86 -5.51 28.12
N LYS A 57 15.18 -6.73 28.61
CA LYS A 57 15.53 -6.96 30.02
C LYS A 57 16.77 -6.19 30.47
N ARG A 58 17.75 -6.02 29.58
CA ARG A 58 19.01 -5.31 29.89
C ARG A 58 18.89 -3.79 29.85
N SER A 59 18.13 -3.26 28.88
CA SER A 59 18.18 -1.82 28.56
C SER A 59 16.86 -1.09 28.80
N ALA A 60 15.78 -1.79 29.17
CA ALA A 60 14.41 -1.29 29.31
C ALA A 60 13.76 -0.67 28.06
N VAL A 61 14.56 -0.08 27.17
CA VAL A 61 14.18 0.51 25.89
C VAL A 61 14.98 -0.17 24.78
N VAL A 62 14.27 -0.60 23.74
CA VAL A 62 14.87 -1.20 22.54
C VAL A 62 14.40 -0.43 21.31
N ILE A 63 15.34 -0.08 20.45
CA ILE A 63 15.07 0.46 19.11
C ILE A 63 15.28 -0.67 18.10
N LEU A 64 14.26 -0.93 17.29
CA LEU A 64 14.33 -1.89 16.19
C LEU A 64 15.00 -1.22 14.99
N GLY A 65 16.27 -1.57 14.74
CA GLY A 65 17.05 -1.10 13.60
C GLY A 65 16.77 -1.92 12.35
N ASN A 66 16.90 -1.30 11.18
CA ASN A 66 16.71 -1.94 9.87
C ASN A 66 15.41 -2.77 9.76
N PHE A 67 14.35 -2.29 10.41
CA PHE A 67 13.06 -2.96 10.41
C PHE A 67 12.39 -2.83 9.04
N PHE A 68 12.62 -3.83 8.19
CA PHE A 68 11.90 -3.95 6.92
C PHE A 68 10.67 -4.83 7.14
N VAL A 69 9.50 -4.29 6.81
CA VAL A 69 8.26 -5.06 6.86
C VAL A 69 8.33 -6.14 5.78
N SER A 70 8.51 -7.39 6.18
CA SER A 70 8.44 -8.51 5.26
C SER A 70 7.05 -8.55 4.63
N ARG A 71 6.97 -8.49 3.30
CA ARG A 71 5.73 -8.81 2.57
C ARG A 71 5.54 -10.32 2.41
N ASN A 72 6.47 -11.13 2.90
CA ASN A 72 6.38 -12.57 2.77
C ASN A 72 5.31 -13.08 3.72
N LYS A 73 4.45 -13.96 3.19
CA LYS A 73 3.52 -14.73 3.99
C LYS A 73 4.30 -15.37 5.13
N MET A 74 3.86 -15.21 6.38
CA MET A 74 4.36 -16.07 7.44
C MET A 74 4.24 -17.51 6.92
N LYS A 75 5.35 -18.26 7.00
CA LYS A 75 5.38 -19.67 6.54
C LYS A 75 4.40 -20.53 7.33
N GLU A 76 4.01 -20.06 8.51
CA GLU A 76 3.04 -20.66 9.42
C GLU A 76 1.72 -19.87 9.39
N GLU A 77 0.60 -20.57 9.64
CA GLU A 77 -0.69 -19.91 9.79
C GLU A 77 -0.62 -18.94 10.98
N PRO A 78 -0.96 -17.66 10.77
CA PRO A 78 -0.92 -16.69 11.85
C PRO A 78 -1.99 -17.06 12.89
N LEU A 79 -1.63 -16.95 14.17
CA LEU A 79 -2.60 -17.06 15.26
C LEU A 79 -3.79 -16.11 14.99
N PRO A 80 -5.04 -16.54 15.22
CA PRO A 80 -6.23 -15.71 14.93
C PRO A 80 -6.17 -14.31 15.55
N GLU A 81 -5.57 -14.19 16.74
CA GLU A 81 -5.37 -12.91 17.43
C GLU A 81 -4.43 -11.96 16.68
N LEU A 82 -3.35 -12.50 16.08
CA LEU A 82 -2.41 -11.71 15.28
C LEU A 82 -3.06 -11.23 13.98
N GLU A 83 -3.90 -12.06 13.36
CA GLU A 83 -4.62 -11.66 12.16
C GLU A 83 -5.71 -10.62 12.47
N ALA A 84 -6.43 -10.78 13.58
CA ALA A 84 -7.35 -9.76 14.07
C ALA A 84 -6.64 -8.43 14.35
N LEU A 85 -5.46 -8.46 14.97
CA LEU A 85 -4.64 -7.27 15.20
C LEU A 85 -4.16 -6.63 13.89
N ARG A 86 -3.73 -7.42 12.90
CA ARG A 86 -3.36 -6.90 11.57
C ARG A 86 -4.53 -6.19 10.90
N CYS A 87 -5.71 -6.80 10.89
CA CYS A 87 -6.92 -6.20 10.36
C CYS A 87 -7.29 -4.91 11.11
N LEU A 88 -7.23 -4.91 12.44
CA LEU A 88 -7.47 -3.74 13.26
C LEU A 88 -6.50 -2.60 12.91
N VAL A 89 -5.21 -2.90 12.80
CA VAL A 89 -4.19 -1.91 12.45
C VAL A 89 -4.44 -1.37 11.04
N MET A 90 -4.58 -2.25 10.06
CA MET A 90 -4.64 -1.90 8.63
C MET A 90 -5.91 -1.14 8.26
N TYR A 91 -7.07 -1.53 8.80
CA TYR A 91 -8.36 -0.98 8.38
C TYR A 91 -8.96 0.04 9.33
N LYS A 92 -8.47 0.13 10.58
CA LYS A 92 -9.05 1.03 11.60
C LYS A 92 -8.03 1.98 12.22
N ALA A 93 -6.85 1.48 12.62
CA ALA A 93 -5.88 2.30 13.33
C ALA A 93 -5.11 3.24 12.38
N LEU A 94 -4.65 2.72 11.23
CA LEU A 94 -3.92 3.47 10.21
C LEU A 94 -4.87 4.34 9.36
N GLN A 95 -5.26 5.47 9.90
CA GLN A 95 -5.99 6.51 9.17
C GLN A 95 -5.07 7.65 8.79
N PHE A 96 -5.23 8.18 7.59
CA PHE A 96 -4.49 9.35 7.14
C PHE A 96 -4.79 10.58 8.01
N GLN A 97 -3.84 11.50 8.08
CA GLN A 97 -4.07 12.84 8.61
C GLN A 97 -5.23 13.52 7.86
N PRO A 98 -6.04 14.37 8.51
CA PRO A 98 -7.18 15.02 7.88
C PRO A 98 -6.82 15.81 6.62
N SER A 99 -5.64 16.41 6.55
CA SER A 99 -5.16 17.11 5.35
C SER A 99 -4.96 16.18 4.15
N VAL A 100 -4.37 15.00 4.37
CA VAL A 100 -4.13 13.98 3.34
C VAL A 100 -5.46 13.34 2.92
N ALA A 101 -6.33 13.04 3.87
CA ALA A 101 -7.67 12.51 3.59
C ALA A 101 -8.48 13.48 2.72
N ARG A 102 -8.53 14.77 3.09
CA ARG A 102 -9.22 15.81 2.30
C ARG A 102 -8.65 15.96 0.89
N LEU A 103 -7.33 15.85 0.73
CA LEU A 103 -6.72 15.86 -0.61
C LEU A 103 -7.20 14.66 -1.43
N GLY A 104 -7.26 13.46 -0.83
CA GLY A 104 -7.81 12.27 -1.47
C GLY A 104 -9.26 12.45 -1.87
N ASP A 105 -10.10 12.98 -0.99
CA ASP A 105 -11.52 13.26 -1.26
C ASP A 105 -11.67 14.25 -2.43
N HIS A 106 -10.81 15.26 -2.50
CA HIS A 106 -10.80 16.25 -3.59
C HIS A 106 -10.43 15.63 -4.93
N ILE A 107 -9.43 14.74 -4.96
CA ILE A 107 -9.07 13.97 -6.16
C ILE A 107 -10.24 13.09 -6.59
N ILE A 108 -10.86 12.37 -5.65
CA ILE A 108 -12.01 11.52 -5.93
C ILE A 108 -13.19 12.33 -6.49
N SER A 109 -13.48 13.52 -5.94
CA SER A 109 -14.53 14.40 -6.46
C SER A 109 -14.26 14.77 -7.91
N ARG A 110 -13.04 15.23 -8.21
CA ARG A 110 -12.64 15.59 -9.57
C ARG A 110 -12.73 14.43 -10.55
N LEU A 111 -12.32 13.23 -10.15
CA LEU A 111 -12.41 12.04 -10.99
C LEU A 111 -13.87 11.67 -11.28
N ARG A 112 -14.77 11.82 -10.31
CA ARG A 112 -16.21 11.60 -10.52
C ARG A 112 -16.81 12.65 -11.44
N GLU A 113 -16.40 13.91 -11.31
CA GLU A 113 -16.84 15.02 -12.16
C GLU A 113 -16.29 14.91 -13.60
N ALA A 114 -15.10 14.32 -13.77
CA ALA A 114 -14.49 14.12 -15.08
C ALA A 114 -15.18 13.02 -15.91
N GLY A 115 -15.82 12.05 -15.25
CA GLY A 115 -16.61 11.02 -15.94
C GLY A 115 -17.90 11.62 -16.49
N GLY A 116 -18.22 11.34 -17.76
CA GLY A 116 -19.38 11.94 -18.45
C GLY A 116 -20.73 11.41 -17.97
N SER A 117 -21.51 10.79 -18.87
CA SER A 117 -22.92 10.41 -18.67
C SER A 117 -23.15 9.49 -17.46
N ALA A 118 -22.09 8.79 -17.02
CA ALA A 118 -22.10 7.93 -15.85
C ALA A 118 -21.85 8.66 -14.50
N GLY A 119 -21.30 9.88 -14.49
CA GLY A 119 -21.15 10.88 -13.39
C GLY A 119 -20.80 10.42 -11.96
N ARG A 120 -20.54 9.13 -11.72
CA ARG A 120 -20.50 8.49 -10.39
C ARG A 120 -19.39 7.48 -10.25
N HIS A 121 -18.89 6.95 -11.36
CA HIS A 121 -17.91 5.86 -11.39
C HIS A 121 -16.66 6.28 -12.15
N PHE A 122 -15.52 5.92 -11.59
CA PHE A 122 -14.20 6.04 -12.21
C PHE A 122 -13.44 4.73 -11.94
N VAL A 123 -12.45 4.43 -12.78
CA VAL A 123 -11.63 3.23 -12.64
C VAL A 123 -10.21 3.65 -12.28
N CYS A 124 -9.70 3.15 -11.16
CA CYS A 124 -8.29 3.27 -10.81
C CYS A 124 -7.51 2.07 -11.33
N ILE A 125 -6.41 2.35 -12.01
CA ILE A 125 -5.51 1.34 -12.57
C ILE A 125 -4.11 1.58 -11.99
N ASP A 126 -3.64 0.59 -11.22
CA ASP A 126 -2.27 0.58 -10.69
C ASP A 126 -1.38 -0.28 -11.58
N LEU A 127 -0.49 0.37 -12.34
CA LEU A 127 0.42 -0.30 -13.27
C LEU A 127 1.86 -0.05 -12.84
N SER A 128 2.63 -1.13 -12.74
CA SER A 128 4.07 -1.05 -12.59
C SER A 128 4.71 -1.06 -13.97
N THR A 129 5.19 0.09 -14.46
CA THR A 129 5.97 0.15 -15.73
C THR A 129 7.49 0.24 -15.54
N ASP A 130 7.97 0.29 -14.29
CA ASP A 130 9.40 0.40 -13.98
C ASP A 130 10.18 -0.91 -14.21
N GLY A 131 11.52 -0.82 -14.30
CA GLY A 131 12.47 -1.92 -14.55
C GLY A 131 12.47 -3.11 -13.57
N THR A 132 11.49 -3.18 -12.66
CA THR A 132 11.09 -4.36 -11.89
C THR A 132 10.14 -5.28 -12.65
N ILE A 133 9.68 -4.89 -13.84
CA ILE A 133 9.02 -5.80 -14.78
C ILE A 133 9.94 -7.00 -15.00
N PRO A 134 9.48 -8.24 -14.77
CA PRO A 134 10.30 -9.40 -15.07
C PRO A 134 10.68 -9.38 -16.56
N LYS A 135 11.95 -9.65 -16.89
CA LYS A 135 12.47 -9.60 -18.28
C LYS A 135 11.64 -10.39 -19.32
N ASN A 136 10.77 -11.29 -18.87
CA ASN A 136 9.87 -12.06 -19.73
C ASN A 136 8.62 -11.29 -20.20
N CYS A 137 8.34 -10.08 -19.69
CA CYS A 137 7.31 -9.21 -20.25
C CYS A 137 7.85 -8.37 -21.43
N SER A 138 9.15 -8.42 -21.71
CA SER A 138 9.80 -7.78 -22.85
C SER A 138 9.86 -8.75 -24.04
N SER A 139 8.73 -9.06 -24.65
CA SER A 139 8.71 -9.56 -26.03
C SER A 139 7.37 -9.21 -26.66
N SER A 140 7.43 -8.47 -27.75
CA SER A 140 6.38 -8.31 -28.74
C SER A 140 5.65 -9.63 -28.98
N ARG A 141 4.40 -9.72 -28.54
CA ARG A 141 3.52 -10.84 -28.88
C ARG A 141 2.28 -10.26 -29.52
N GLU A 142 1.92 -10.84 -30.67
CA GLU A 142 0.75 -10.46 -31.44
C GLU A 142 -0.52 -10.49 -30.59
N ALA A 143 -1.44 -9.57 -30.90
CA ALA A 143 -2.63 -9.22 -30.13
C ALA A 143 -3.73 -10.30 -30.04
N SER A 144 -3.42 -11.57 -30.27
CA SER A 144 -4.41 -12.65 -30.40
C SER A 144 -4.26 -13.81 -29.40
N GLU A 145 -3.22 -13.87 -28.58
CA GLU A 145 -3.09 -14.89 -27.52
C GLU A 145 -3.17 -14.29 -26.11
N LEU A 146 -4.17 -14.74 -25.33
CA LEU A 146 -4.31 -14.39 -23.92
C LEU A 146 -3.01 -14.76 -23.15
N PRO A 147 -2.42 -13.87 -22.33
CA PRO A 147 -1.10 -14.08 -21.76
C PRO A 147 -1.00 -15.38 -20.95
N LYS A 148 -0.09 -16.28 -21.35
CA LYS A 148 0.23 -17.52 -20.60
C LYS A 148 0.83 -17.25 -19.21
N SER A 149 1.29 -16.01 -18.97
CA SER A 149 1.76 -15.50 -17.67
C SER A 149 0.81 -14.42 -17.18
N ARG A 150 0.09 -14.67 -16.08
CA ARG A 150 -0.82 -13.71 -15.42
C ARG A 150 -0.14 -12.42 -14.89
N LYS A 151 1.17 -12.28 -15.08
CA LYS A 151 2.00 -11.20 -14.51
C LYS A 151 2.38 -10.10 -15.50
N CYS A 152 2.15 -10.30 -16.80
CA CYS A 152 2.41 -9.30 -17.83
C CYS A 152 1.10 -9.01 -18.55
N VAL A 153 0.51 -7.84 -18.32
CA VAL A 153 -0.75 -7.43 -18.92
C VAL A 153 -0.50 -6.17 -19.74
N ASP A 154 -0.82 -6.24 -21.02
CA ASP A 154 -0.76 -5.11 -21.94
C ASP A 154 -1.91 -4.13 -21.66
N ILE A 155 -1.64 -2.82 -21.74
CA ILE A 155 -2.66 -1.81 -21.45
C ILE A 155 -3.85 -1.88 -22.42
N THR A 156 -3.63 -2.34 -23.65
CA THR A 156 -4.64 -2.51 -24.70
C THR A 156 -5.64 -3.59 -24.31
N VAL A 157 -5.14 -4.66 -23.67
CA VAL A 157 -5.98 -5.74 -23.12
C VAL A 157 -6.85 -5.21 -21.99
N ILE A 158 -6.28 -4.38 -21.10
CA ILE A 158 -7.05 -3.74 -20.02
C ILE A 158 -8.14 -2.84 -20.60
N GLY A 159 -7.80 -1.97 -21.55
CA GLY A 159 -8.78 -1.08 -22.20
C GLY A 159 -9.92 -1.85 -22.86
N THR A 160 -9.59 -2.90 -23.62
CA THR A 160 -10.59 -3.76 -24.28
C THR A 160 -11.47 -4.49 -23.26
N LEU A 161 -10.88 -4.97 -22.17
CA LEU A 161 -11.62 -5.63 -21.08
C LEU A 161 -12.62 -4.67 -20.43
N LEU A 162 -12.23 -3.42 -20.16
CA LEU A 162 -13.12 -2.42 -19.59
C LEU A 162 -14.29 -2.12 -20.52
N VAL A 163 -14.06 -1.94 -21.82
CA VAL A 163 -15.15 -1.77 -22.80
C VAL A 163 -16.10 -2.97 -22.78
N ASN A 164 -15.57 -4.20 -22.74
CA ASN A 164 -16.39 -5.41 -22.65
C ASN A 164 -17.19 -5.53 -21.35
N PHE A 165 -16.73 -4.91 -20.26
CA PHE A 165 -17.48 -4.78 -19.01
C PHE A 165 -18.53 -3.67 -19.02
N GLY A 166 -18.65 -2.92 -20.13
CA GLY A 166 -19.63 -1.86 -20.31
C GLY A 166 -19.16 -0.47 -19.85
N PHE A 167 -17.85 -0.25 -19.68
CA PHE A 167 -17.33 1.09 -19.45
C PHE A 167 -17.32 1.88 -20.75
N GLU A 168 -18.00 3.03 -20.75
CA GLU A 168 -18.12 3.94 -21.90
C GLU A 168 -16.84 4.76 -22.10
N ASP A 169 -16.66 5.32 -23.30
CA ASP A 169 -15.46 6.08 -23.68
C ASP A 169 -15.26 7.38 -22.86
N ASP A 170 -16.31 7.88 -22.20
CA ASP A 170 -16.30 9.03 -21.31
C ASP A 170 -16.05 8.65 -19.84
N THR A 171 -15.83 7.37 -19.53
CA THR A 171 -15.45 6.91 -18.18
C THR A 171 -14.12 7.54 -17.77
N ALA A 172 -14.08 8.11 -16.56
CA ALA A 172 -12.83 8.61 -15.98
C ALA A 172 -11.92 7.44 -15.56
N ILE A 173 -10.69 7.45 -16.07
CA ILE A 173 -9.64 6.49 -15.73
C ILE A 173 -8.54 7.22 -14.95
N TYR A 174 -8.17 6.69 -13.79
CA TYR A 174 -7.06 7.22 -12.99
C TYR A 174 -5.90 6.22 -12.96
N LEU A 175 -4.73 6.65 -13.43
CA LEU A 175 -3.51 5.87 -13.44
C LEU A 175 -2.64 6.33 -12.26
N THR A 176 -2.17 5.38 -11.45
CA THR A 176 -1.33 5.69 -10.27
C THR A 176 0.10 6.14 -10.63
N GLN A 177 0.47 6.00 -11.90
CA GLN A 177 1.78 6.41 -12.39
C GLN A 177 1.96 7.92 -12.28
N SER A 178 3.17 8.33 -11.87
CA SER A 178 3.51 9.75 -11.70
C SER A 178 4.25 10.33 -12.91
N ARG A 179 4.55 9.50 -13.93
CA ARG A 179 5.29 9.91 -15.12
C ARG A 179 4.49 9.54 -16.35
N HIS A 180 4.61 10.37 -17.38
CA HIS A 180 4.12 10.04 -18.70
C HIS A 180 4.89 8.84 -19.24
N ASP A 181 4.16 7.80 -19.64
CA ASP A 181 4.69 6.57 -20.22
C ASP A 181 3.97 6.34 -21.57
N PRO A 182 4.69 6.36 -22.71
CA PRO A 182 4.10 6.11 -24.02
C PRO A 182 3.37 4.77 -24.13
N ASN A 183 3.73 3.79 -23.29
CA ASN A 183 3.03 2.52 -23.23
C ASN A 183 1.58 2.64 -22.74
N LEU A 184 1.15 3.81 -22.24
CA LEU A 184 -0.21 4.08 -21.79
C LEU A 184 -1.08 4.79 -22.85
N GLU A 185 -0.49 5.27 -23.95
CA GLU A 185 -1.21 5.93 -25.05
C GLU A 185 -2.37 5.10 -25.63
N PRO A 186 -2.27 3.75 -25.77
CA PRO A 186 -3.40 2.97 -26.27
C PRO A 186 -4.67 3.12 -25.42
N LEU A 187 -4.54 3.41 -24.12
CA LEU A 187 -5.69 3.64 -23.25
C LEU A 187 -6.36 4.99 -23.52
N THR A 188 -5.56 6.01 -23.84
CA THR A 188 -6.07 7.35 -24.22
C THR A 188 -6.79 7.36 -25.56
N ASN A 189 -6.56 6.35 -26.40
CA ASN A 189 -7.32 6.15 -27.64
C ASN A 189 -8.71 5.53 -27.40
N ILE A 190 -8.92 4.88 -26.25
CA ILE A 190 -10.18 4.21 -25.89
C ILE A 190 -11.02 5.09 -24.97
N PHE A 191 -10.38 5.73 -23.99
CA PHE A 191 -11.04 6.58 -22.99
C PHE A 191 -10.60 8.03 -23.14
N LYS A 192 -11.56 8.95 -23.17
CA LYS A 192 -11.34 10.39 -23.32
C LYS A 192 -10.78 11.05 -22.05
N ASN A 193 -11.08 10.47 -20.89
CA ASN A 193 -10.84 11.06 -19.57
C ASN A 193 -9.80 10.26 -18.78
N VAL A 194 -8.55 10.20 -19.27
CA VAL A 194 -7.44 9.53 -18.59
C VAL A 194 -6.61 10.53 -17.78
N HIS A 195 -6.47 10.28 -16.49
CA HIS A 195 -5.75 11.12 -15.53
C HIS A 195 -4.60 10.35 -14.88
N THR A 196 -3.51 11.03 -14.55
CA THR A 196 -2.36 10.48 -13.83
C THR A 196 -2.17 11.20 -12.49
N LYS A 197 -1.31 10.64 -11.61
CA LYS A 197 -0.93 11.26 -10.33
C LYS A 197 -0.14 12.55 -10.52
#